data_AF-A0A6L7YS47-F1
#
_entry.id   AF-A0A6L7YS47-F1
#
_cell.length_a   1.000
_cell.length_b   1.000
_cell.length_c   1.000
_cell.angle_alpha   90.00
_cell.angle_beta   90.00
_cell.angle_gamma   90.00
#
_symmetry.space_group_name_H-M   'P 1'
#
loop_
_entity.id
_entity.type
_entity.pdbx_description
1 polymer ?
#
loop_
_entity_poly.entity_id
_entity_poly.type
_entity_poly.pdbx_seq_one_letter_code
_entity_poly.pdbx_strand_id
1 'polypeptide(L)'
;MHLAIDGYGASPEKLKDTDMVYRFLDEYPNTIGMDKIIPPQVYTYHGKTPEDWGVSGFVIIAESHISVHTFPDRQYVNIDIFSCKDFDANSSLEGVKDAFELSEVRAWTLDRGIDYATPREGYNGMVRERINIGSTQSPLLAGEGVDETI
;
A
#
# COMPACT_ATOMS: atom_id res chain seq x y z
N MET A 1 5.83 3.39 -10.09
CA MET A 1 4.60 2.77 -9.57
C MET A 1 4.38 3.14 -8.10
N HIS A 2 3.19 3.57 -7.72
CA HIS A 2 2.80 3.81 -6.33
C HIS A 2 1.66 2.87 -5.96
N LEU A 3 1.91 1.93 -5.06
CA LEU A 3 0.90 1.05 -4.48
C LEU A 3 0.47 1.60 -3.12
N ALA A 4 -0.78 2.05 -3.01
CA ALA A 4 -1.39 2.48 -1.75
C ALA A 4 -2.24 1.32 -1.21
N ILE A 5 -2.07 1.00 0.07
CA ILE A 5 -2.66 -0.18 0.72
C ILE A 5 -3.36 0.22 2.02
N ASP A 6 -4.59 -0.25 2.14
CA ASP A 6 -5.38 -0.25 3.37
C ASP A 6 -5.49 -1.68 3.88
N GLY A 7 -4.93 -1.95 5.05
CA GLY A 7 -4.95 -3.26 5.70
C GLY A 7 -5.86 -3.29 6.92
N TYR A 8 -6.65 -4.36 7.06
CA TYR A 8 -7.62 -4.52 8.14
C TYR A 8 -7.44 -5.85 8.89
N GLY A 9 -7.87 -5.85 10.15
CA GLY A 9 -7.93 -7.04 10.99
C GLY A 9 -6.59 -7.50 11.56
N ALA A 10 -5.57 -6.63 11.54
CA ALA A 10 -4.30 -6.92 12.20
C ALA A 10 -4.47 -7.01 13.73
N SER A 11 -3.57 -7.76 14.36
CA SER A 11 -3.43 -7.80 15.81
C SER A 11 -3.06 -6.41 16.36
N PRO A 12 -3.78 -5.86 17.35
CA PRO A 12 -3.40 -4.60 17.99
C PRO A 12 -1.98 -4.62 18.55
N GLU A 13 -1.49 -5.77 19.03
CA GLU A 13 -0.13 -5.88 19.58
C GLU A 13 0.94 -5.74 18.49
N LYS A 14 0.70 -6.29 17.30
CA LYS A 14 1.58 -6.07 16.14
C LYS A 14 1.58 -4.61 15.69
N LEU A 15 0.40 -3.97 15.68
CA LEU A 15 0.26 -2.58 15.25
C LEU A 15 0.95 -1.59 16.20
N LYS A 16 1.23 -1.98 17.44
CA LYS A 16 1.97 -1.19 18.44
C LYS A 16 3.48 -1.42 18.39
N ASP A 17 3.93 -2.46 17.71
CA ASP A 17 5.32 -2.90 17.72
C ASP A 17 6.17 -2.05 16.76
N THR A 18 6.94 -1.11 17.34
CA THR A 18 7.85 -0.24 16.60
C THR A 18 8.98 -1.03 15.93
N ASP A 19 9.43 -2.12 16.52
CA ASP A 19 10.52 -2.94 15.97
C ASP A 19 10.03 -3.76 14.78
N MET A 20 8.78 -4.24 14.82
CA MET A 20 8.15 -4.87 13.67
C MET A 20 8.04 -3.90 12.49
N VAL A 21 7.50 -2.70 12.71
CA VAL A 21 7.41 -1.67 11.66
C VAL A 21 8.78 -1.28 11.14
N TYR A 22 9.78 -1.14 12.02
CA TYR A 22 11.16 -0.87 11.62
C TYR A 22 11.70 -1.98 10.72
N ARG A 23 11.60 -3.26 11.14
CA ARG A 23 12.08 -4.41 10.35
C ARG A 23 11.39 -4.48 8.99
N PHE A 24 10.08 -4.29 8.93
CA PHE A 24 9.35 -4.23 7.66
C PHE A 24 9.94 -3.16 6.73
N LEU A 25 10.11 -1.92 7.22
CA LEU A 25 10.68 -0.84 6.43
C LEU A 25 12.16 -1.05 6.08
N ASP A 26 12.89 -1.80 6.90
CA ASP A 26 14.31 -2.09 6.68
C ASP A 26 14.51 -3.18 5.61
N GLU A 27 13.67 -4.22 5.62
CA GLU A 27 13.84 -5.41 4.80
C GLU A 27 13.07 -5.33 3.48
N TYR A 28 11.86 -4.76 3.50
CA TYR A 28 10.96 -4.75 2.35
C TYR A 28 11.54 -4.10 1.08
N PRO A 29 12.29 -2.97 1.13
CA PRO A 29 12.88 -2.37 -0.06
C PRO A 29 13.69 -3.36 -0.92
N ASN A 30 14.43 -4.28 -0.28
CA ASN A 30 15.23 -5.28 -1.00
C ASN A 30 14.37 -6.27 -1.78
N THR A 31 13.17 -6.59 -1.28
CA THR A 31 12.24 -7.54 -1.92
C THR A 31 11.71 -7.03 -3.25
N ILE A 32 11.65 -5.70 -3.43
CA ILE A 32 11.24 -5.03 -4.66
C ILE A 32 12.44 -4.49 -5.46
N GLY A 33 13.67 -4.87 -5.11
CA GLY A 33 14.89 -4.48 -5.83
C GLY A 33 15.22 -2.98 -5.72
N MET A 34 14.88 -2.36 -4.59
CA MET A 34 15.11 -0.95 -4.30
C MET A 34 16.12 -0.75 -3.16
N ASP A 35 17.00 0.22 -3.33
CA ASP A 35 18.03 0.58 -2.35
C ASP A 35 17.53 1.67 -1.41
N LYS A 36 17.73 1.46 -0.10
CA LYS A 36 17.50 2.48 0.93
C LYS A 36 18.57 3.57 0.86
N ILE A 37 18.17 4.84 0.96
CA ILE A 37 19.08 5.98 1.10
C ILE A 37 19.43 6.23 2.57
N ILE A 38 18.47 5.98 3.47
CA ILE A 38 18.64 6.14 4.92
C ILE A 38 18.03 4.95 5.66
N PRO A 39 18.44 4.70 6.91
CA PRO A 39 17.74 3.77 7.79
C PRO A 39 16.28 4.23 8.04
N PRO A 40 15.33 3.30 8.26
CA PRO A 40 13.97 3.65 8.60
C PRO A 40 13.88 4.56 9.81
N GLN A 41 12.93 5.50 9.79
CA GLN A 41 12.58 6.33 10.93
C GLN A 41 11.20 5.90 11.40
N VAL A 42 11.06 5.54 12.68
CA VAL A 42 9.82 5.02 13.27
C VAL A 42 9.53 5.76 14.56
N TYR A 43 8.28 6.20 14.72
CA TYR A 43 7.81 7.00 15.85
C TYR A 43 6.42 6.55 16.27
N THR A 44 6.16 6.56 17.58
CA THR A 44 4.81 6.43 18.11
C THR A 44 4.15 7.81 18.14
N TYR A 45 2.97 7.91 17.54
CA TYR A 45 2.15 9.12 17.55
C TYR A 45 0.95 8.94 18.47
N HIS A 46 0.62 10.01 19.20
CA HIS A 46 -0.61 10.13 19.97
C HIS A 46 -1.32 11.41 19.55
N GLY A 47 -2.53 11.25 19.01
CA GLY A 47 -3.37 12.32 18.52
C GLY A 47 -4.23 12.97 19.58
N LYS A 48 -5.18 13.79 19.12
CA LYS A 48 -6.08 14.55 19.99
C LYS A 48 -7.19 13.68 20.59
N THR A 49 -7.60 12.64 19.86
CA THR A 49 -8.58 11.68 20.36
C THR A 49 -7.86 10.41 20.84
N PRO A 50 -8.38 9.70 21.86
CA PRO A 50 -7.71 8.51 22.39
C PRO A 50 -7.46 7.41 21.36
N GLU A 51 -8.30 7.31 20.33
CA GLU A 51 -8.23 6.29 19.28
C GLU A 51 -7.27 6.66 18.13
N ASP A 52 -6.89 7.93 18.02
CA ASP A 52 -6.00 8.42 16.97
C ASP A 52 -4.54 8.29 17.42
N TRP A 53 -4.07 7.05 17.59
CA TRP A 53 -2.69 6.76 17.96
C TRP A 53 -2.17 5.53 17.22
N GLY A 54 -0.85 5.36 17.23
CA GLY A 54 -0.19 4.19 16.67
C GLY A 54 1.26 4.45 16.31
N VAL A 55 1.80 3.60 15.45
CA VAL A 55 3.18 3.65 14.98
C VAL A 55 3.19 4.21 13.56
N SER A 56 3.98 5.25 13.35
CA SER A 56 4.25 5.82 12.03
C SER A 56 5.71 5.62 11.68
N GLY A 57 5.99 5.08 10.51
CA GLY A 57 7.34 4.86 10.03
C GLY A 57 7.49 5.16 8.56
N PHE A 58 8.70 5.56 8.16
CA PHE A 58 9.05 5.73 6.76
C PHE A 58 10.51 5.35 6.49
N VAL A 59 10.78 4.97 5.24
CA VAL A 59 12.12 4.81 4.71
C VAL A 59 12.21 5.53 3.37
N ILE A 60 13.28 6.29 3.18
CA ILE A 60 13.58 6.90 1.89
C ILE A 60 14.42 5.90 1.09
N ILE A 61 13.95 5.60 -0.11
CA ILE A 61 14.63 4.74 -1.09
C ILE A 61 15.01 5.58 -2.31
N ALA A 62 15.83 5.03 -3.22
CA ALA A 62 16.20 5.72 -4.45
C ALA A 62 14.96 6.30 -5.16
N GLU A 63 14.89 7.64 -5.24
CA GLU A 63 13.88 8.41 -5.99
C GLU A 63 12.42 8.27 -5.50
N SER A 64 12.19 7.72 -4.29
CA SER A 64 10.83 7.44 -3.78
C SER A 64 10.82 7.13 -2.27
N HIS A 65 9.80 6.43 -1.75
CA HIS A 65 9.68 6.12 -0.32
C HIS A 65 8.71 4.96 -0.04
N ILE A 66 8.84 4.36 1.14
CA ILE A 66 7.82 3.49 1.73
C ILE A 66 7.41 4.07 3.09
N SER A 67 6.11 4.16 3.36
CA SER A 67 5.56 4.61 4.64
C SER A 67 4.54 3.64 5.20
N VAL A 68 4.46 3.58 6.53
CA VAL A 68 3.52 2.77 7.30
C VAL A 68 2.91 3.64 8.39
N HIS A 69 1.59 3.59 8.54
CA HIS A 69 0.85 4.22 9.63
C HIS A 69 -0.12 3.20 10.22
N THR A 70 0.05 2.84 11.48
CA THR A 70 -0.82 1.88 12.17
C THR A 70 -1.83 2.58 13.08
N PHE A 71 -2.96 1.92 13.30
CA PHE A 71 -4.05 2.36 14.17
C PHE A 71 -4.52 1.15 15.00
N PRO A 72 -3.87 0.86 16.15
CA PRO A 72 -4.07 -0.38 16.89
C PRO A 72 -5.52 -0.63 17.32
N ASP A 73 -6.20 0.39 17.83
CA ASP A 73 -7.59 0.27 18.31
C ASP A 73 -8.60 0.07 17.18
N ARG A 74 -8.21 0.42 15.96
CA ARG A 74 -9.01 0.23 14.74
C ARG A 74 -8.62 -1.04 13.98
N GLN A 75 -7.62 -1.79 14.47
CA GLN A 75 -7.05 -2.95 13.79
C GLN A 75 -6.70 -2.66 12.32
N TYR A 76 -6.14 -1.46 12.08
CA TYR A 76 -6.01 -0.88 10.76
C TYR A 76 -4.59 -0.39 10.49
N VAL A 77 -4.13 -0.49 9.25
CA VAL A 77 -2.82 0.01 8.82
C VAL A 77 -2.92 0.61 7.41
N ASN A 78 -2.24 1.74 7.21
CA ASN A 78 -1.99 2.32 5.90
C ASN A 78 -0.55 2.13 5.50
N ILE A 79 -0.32 1.69 4.27
CA ILE A 79 1.01 1.49 3.72
C ILE A 79 1.07 2.08 2.32
N ASP A 80 2.08 2.91 2.08
CA ASP A 80 2.43 3.37 0.75
C ASP A 80 3.74 2.72 0.33
N ILE A 81 3.74 2.02 -0.80
CA ILE A 81 4.94 1.52 -1.46
C ILE A 81 5.08 2.30 -2.76
N PHE A 82 5.90 3.35 -2.73
CA PHE A 82 6.20 4.14 -3.91
C PHE A 82 7.60 3.81 -4.40
N SER A 83 7.71 3.43 -5.67
CA SER A 83 8.98 3.08 -6.32
C SER A 83 9.05 3.67 -7.73
N CYS A 84 10.25 4.09 -8.15
CA CYS A 84 10.51 4.45 -9.55
C CYS A 84 10.56 3.22 -10.47
N LYS A 85 10.91 2.05 -9.94
CA LYS A 85 10.83 0.77 -10.64
C LYS A 85 9.48 0.10 -10.39
N ASP A 86 8.97 -0.58 -11.41
CA ASP A 86 7.79 -1.41 -11.23
C ASP A 86 8.12 -2.68 -10.46
N PHE A 87 7.12 -3.17 -9.75
CA PHE A 87 7.16 -4.40 -8.98
C PHE A 87 5.80 -5.11 -9.09
N ASP A 88 5.73 -6.37 -8.70
CA ASP A 88 4.48 -7.12 -8.73
C ASP A 88 3.58 -6.72 -7.54
N ALA A 89 2.51 -5.98 -7.83
CA ALA A 89 1.53 -5.55 -6.83
C ALA A 89 0.94 -6.72 -6.03
N ASN A 90 0.65 -7.86 -6.68
CA ASN A 90 0.02 -8.99 -6.00
C ASN A 90 1.00 -9.63 -5.01
N SER A 91 2.23 -9.87 -5.44
CA SER A 91 3.30 -10.37 -4.56
C SER A 91 3.55 -9.40 -3.39
N SER A 92 3.52 -8.09 -3.66
CA SER A 92 3.63 -7.06 -2.63
C SER A 92 2.48 -7.08 -1.63
N LEU A 93 1.24 -7.28 -2.09
CA LEU A 93 0.06 -7.36 -1.23
C LEU A 93 0.09 -8.60 -0.33
N GLU A 94 0.45 -9.75 -0.87
CA GLU A 94 0.60 -10.97 -0.06
C GLU A 94 1.70 -10.80 1.00
N GLY A 95 2.85 -10.23 0.62
CA GLY A 95 3.93 -9.95 1.58
C GLY A 95 3.52 -8.98 2.70
N VAL A 96 2.73 -7.95 2.38
CA VAL A 96 2.15 -7.03 3.38
C VAL A 96 1.14 -7.74 4.27
N LYS A 97 0.27 -8.56 3.68
CA LYS A 97 -0.75 -9.33 4.40
C LYS A 97 -0.12 -10.28 5.41
N ASP A 98 0.95 -10.98 5.01
CA ASP A 98 1.68 -11.90 5.87
C ASP A 98 2.44 -11.16 6.99
N ALA A 99 3.16 -10.09 6.65
CA ALA A 99 3.95 -9.33 7.62
C ALA A 99 3.09 -8.79 8.79
N PHE A 100 1.94 -8.22 8.45
CA PHE A 100 1.02 -7.61 9.41
C PHE A 100 -0.09 -8.56 9.90
N GLU A 101 -0.15 -9.80 9.41
CA GLU A 101 -1.23 -10.76 9.68
C GLU A 101 -2.64 -10.17 9.42
N LEU A 102 -2.81 -9.57 8.25
CA LEU A 102 -4.05 -8.88 7.86
C LEU A 102 -5.11 -9.88 7.38
N SER A 103 -6.36 -9.67 7.80
CA SER A 103 -7.48 -10.48 7.33
C SER A 103 -7.98 -10.01 5.96
N GLU A 104 -7.99 -8.70 5.73
CA GLU A 104 -8.44 -8.05 4.50
C GLU A 104 -7.44 -6.97 4.09
N VAL A 105 -7.22 -6.83 2.79
CA VAL A 105 -6.44 -5.75 2.19
C VAL A 105 -7.23 -5.12 1.05
N ARG A 106 -7.15 -3.80 0.93
CA ARG A 106 -7.59 -3.04 -0.24
C ARG A 106 -6.39 -2.28 -0.78
N ALA A 107 -6.30 -2.19 -2.10
CA ALA A 107 -5.14 -1.58 -2.71
C ALA A 107 -5.47 -0.87 -4.01
N TRP A 108 -4.71 0.18 -4.27
CA TRP A 108 -4.80 0.97 -5.48
C TRP A 108 -3.39 1.17 -6.05
N THR A 109 -3.26 0.94 -7.35
CA THR A 109 -2.03 1.28 -8.07
C THR A 109 -2.22 2.62 -8.76
N LEU A 110 -1.30 3.54 -8.50
CA LEU A 110 -1.24 4.85 -9.11
C LEU A 110 0.03 4.97 -9.94
N ASP A 111 -0.14 5.42 -11.18
CA ASP A 111 0.97 5.83 -12.02
C ASP A 111 1.38 7.27 -11.68
N ARG A 112 2.69 7.49 -11.54
CA ARG A 112 3.27 8.77 -11.11
C ARG A 112 4.29 9.22 -12.14
N GLY A 113 4.27 10.51 -12.49
CA GLY A 113 5.27 11.11 -13.37
C GLY A 113 5.11 10.80 -14.87
N ILE A 114 3.91 10.38 -15.32
CA ILE A 114 3.64 10.04 -16.74
C ILE A 114 4.05 11.18 -17.68
N ASP A 115 3.79 12.44 -17.31
CA ASP A 115 4.11 13.61 -18.14
C ASP A 115 5.61 13.85 -18.33
N TYR A 116 6.43 13.25 -17.46
CA TYR A 116 7.90 13.34 -17.50
C TYR A 116 8.54 12.02 -17.90
N ALA A 117 7.75 11.03 -18.30
CA ALA A 117 8.24 9.75 -18.77
C ALA A 117 9.02 9.94 -20.07
N THR A 118 10.16 9.26 -20.18
CA THR A 118 10.86 9.16 -21.47
C THR A 118 9.95 8.48 -22.50
N PRO A 119 10.17 8.66 -23.81
CA PRO A 119 9.35 8.00 -24.84
C PRO A 119 9.24 6.48 -24.68
N ARG A 120 10.29 5.84 -24.12
CA ARG A 120 10.30 4.40 -23.84
C ARG A 120 9.39 4.03 -22.67
N GLU A 121 9.44 4.80 -21.59
CA GLU A 121 8.59 4.60 -20.40
C GLU A 121 7.12 4.87 -20.72
N GLY A 122 6.85 5.93 -21.49
CA GLY A 122 5.50 6.23 -21.98
C GLY A 122 4.93 5.12 -22.87
N TYR A 123 5.73 4.55 -23.78
CA TYR A 123 5.31 3.41 -24.59
C TYR A 123 4.94 2.18 -23.75
N ASN A 124 5.77 1.84 -22.76
CA ASN A 124 5.51 0.71 -21.86
C ASN A 124 4.23 0.94 -21.03
N GLY A 125 4.00 2.16 -20.56
CA GLY A 125 2.76 2.54 -19.86
C GLY A 125 1.52 2.34 -20.75
N MET A 126 1.54 2.87 -21.98
CA MET A 126 0.43 2.69 -22.95
C MET A 126 0.14 1.23 -23.26
N VAL A 127 1.17 0.38 -23.39
CA VAL A 127 0.99 -1.06 -23.65
C VAL A 127 0.28 -1.74 -22.49
N ARG A 128 0.65 -1.42 -21.25
CA ARG A 128 0.01 -1.99 -20.05
C ARG A 128 -1.46 -1.62 -19.93
N GLU A 129 -1.81 -0.35 -20.16
CA GLU A 129 -3.19 0.11 -20.12
C GLU A 129 -4.06 -0.69 -21.10
N ARG A 130 -3.55 -0.93 -22.32
CA ARG A 130 -4.23 -1.75 -23.32
C ARG A 130 -4.38 -3.22 -22.91
N ILE A 131 -3.41 -3.80 -22.21
CA ILE A 131 -3.49 -5.18 -21.71
C ILE A 131 -4.53 -5.27 -20.59
N ASN A 132 -4.55 -4.31 -19.66
CA ASN A 132 -5.47 -4.31 -18.52
C ASN A 132 -6.94 -4.10 -18.91
N ILE A 133 -7.22 -3.40 -20.02
CA ILE A 133 -8.57 -3.31 -20.60
C ILE A 133 -9.11 -4.69 -21.03
N GLY A 134 -8.23 -5.64 -21.36
CA GLY A 134 -8.61 -7.01 -21.72
C GLY A 134 -8.90 -7.94 -20.53
N SER A 135 -8.56 -7.54 -19.29
CA SER A 135 -8.62 -8.39 -18.10
C SER A 135 -9.65 -7.96 -17.05
N THR A 136 -10.45 -6.92 -17.29
CA THR A 136 -11.51 -6.51 -16.37
C THR A 136 -12.73 -7.43 -16.49
N GLN A 137 -12.86 -8.42 -15.58
CA GLN A 137 -14.19 -8.84 -15.15
C GLN A 137 -14.74 -7.77 -14.20
N SER A 138 -15.81 -7.10 -14.61
CA SER A 138 -16.59 -6.19 -13.76
C SER A 138 -17.13 -6.92 -12.51
N PRO A 139 -17.11 -6.32 -11.31
CA PRO A 139 -18.01 -6.73 -10.26
C PRO A 139 -19.43 -6.33 -10.66
N LEU A 140 -20.35 -7.30 -10.71
CA LEU A 140 -21.78 -7.04 -10.86
C LEU A 140 -22.26 -6.14 -9.72
N LEU A 141 -22.94 -5.04 -10.07
CA LEU A 141 -23.86 -4.35 -9.17
C LEU A 141 -25.06 -5.29 -8.92
N ALA A 142 -25.17 -5.81 -7.71
CA ALA A 142 -26.37 -6.47 -7.22
C ALA A 142 -27.27 -5.45 -6.51
N GLY A 143 -28.36 -5.07 -7.20
CA GLY A 143 -29.70 -4.89 -6.65
C GLY A 143 -29.98 -3.65 -5.79
N GLU A 144 -30.76 -2.72 -6.35
CA GLU A 144 -31.99 -2.26 -5.69
C GLU A 144 -33.12 -2.27 -6.73
N GLY A 145 -34.04 -3.22 -6.58
CA GLY A 145 -35.30 -3.23 -7.30
C GLY A 145 -36.23 -2.21 -6.66
N VAL A 146 -36.70 -1.26 -7.47
CA VAL A 146 -37.80 -0.37 -7.10
C VAL A 146 -39.09 -1.19 -7.23
N ASP A 147 -39.75 -1.43 -6.10
CA ASP A 147 -41.09 -2.01 -6.06
C ASP A 147 -42.11 -0.88 -6.31
N GLU A 148 -42.55 -0.77 -7.56
CA GLU A 148 -43.81 -0.11 -7.90
C GLU A 148 -44.90 -1.19 -7.93
N THR A 149 -45.88 -1.16 -7.02
CA THR A 149 -47.33 -0.93 -7.28
C THR A 149 -48.21 -1.44 -6.10
N ILE A 150 -49.17 -0.60 -5.71
CA ILE A 150 -50.41 -0.80 -4.89
C ILE A 150 -50.28 -0.64 -3.37
#